data_AF-A0A6L4WN96-F1
#
_entry.id   AF-A0A6L4WN96-F1
#
_cell.length_a   1.000
_cell.length_b   1.000
_cell.length_c   1.000
_cell.angle_alpha   90.00
_cell.angle_beta   90.00
_cell.angle_gamma   90.00
#
_symmetry.space_group_name_H-M   'P 1'
#
loop_
_entity.id
_entity.type
_entity.pdbx_description
1 polymer ?
#
loop_
_entity_poly.entity_id
_entity_poly.type
_entity_poly.pdbx_seq_one_letter_code
_entity_poly.pdbx_strand_id
1 'polypeptide(L)'
;VNINKRSIHVERKSRFGDFEVDTVIGKNHKGALVTLVDRNSKFTLIRKVDSKHATGVTKAIIELLRPIKSLVHTITSDNGKEFSFHEEVAKE
;
A
#
# COMPACT_ATOMS: atom_id res chain seq x y z
N VAL A 1 -8.20 10.25 -2.47
CA VAL A 1 -8.57 10.76 -3.83
C VAL A 1 -9.71 9.90 -4.38
N ASN A 2 -10.73 10.51 -5.02
CA ASN A 2 -11.86 9.77 -5.60
C ASN A 2 -11.41 8.90 -6.79
N ILE A 3 -11.99 7.71 -6.96
CA ILE A 3 -11.65 6.76 -8.03
C ILE A 3 -11.74 7.37 -9.43
N ASN A 4 -12.69 8.28 -9.65
CA ASN A 4 -12.91 8.97 -10.92
C ASN A 4 -11.80 9.97 -11.29
N LYS A 5 -10.89 10.27 -10.36
CA LYS A 5 -9.76 11.20 -10.58
C LYS A 5 -8.44 10.45 -10.82
N ARG A 6 -8.45 9.13 -11.01
CA ARG A 6 -7.24 8.36 -11.31
C ARG A 6 -6.69 8.74 -12.67
N SER A 7 -5.36 8.78 -12.79
CA SER A 7 -4.68 8.96 -14.07
C SER A 7 -4.97 7.78 -14.99
N ILE A 8 -5.04 8.03 -16.30
CA ILE A 8 -5.26 7.01 -17.32
C ILE A 8 -4.18 5.90 -17.29
N HIS A 9 -2.97 6.21 -16.81
CA HIS A 9 -1.91 5.23 -16.66
C HIS A 9 -2.24 4.15 -15.63
N VAL A 10 -2.88 4.56 -14.52
CA VAL A 10 -3.33 3.67 -13.44
C VAL A 10 -4.49 2.81 -13.93
N GLU A 11 -5.45 3.44 -14.62
CA GLU A 11 -6.64 2.76 -15.17
C GLU A 11 -6.24 1.67 -16.18
N ARG A 12 -5.32 2.02 -17.10
CA ARG A 12 -4.81 1.09 -18.12
C ARG A 12 -3.74 0.13 -17.60
N LYS A 13 -3.32 0.25 -16.33
CA LYS A 13 -2.23 -0.54 -15.73
C LYS A 13 -0.98 -0.56 -16.61
N SER A 14 -0.56 0.61 -17.09
CA SER A 14 0.39 0.74 -18.22
C SER A 14 1.83 1.07 -17.82
N ARG A 15 2.10 1.32 -16.53
CA ARG A 15 3.44 1.63 -16.01
C ARG A 15 3.67 0.96 -14.66
N PHE A 16 4.95 0.75 -14.34
CA PHE A 16 5.36 0.37 -12.99
C PHE A 16 5.25 1.56 -12.04
N GLY A 17 5.02 1.30 -10.76
CA GLY A 17 5.07 2.31 -9.69
C GLY A 17 3.71 2.72 -9.15
N ASP A 18 2.62 2.12 -9.64
CA ASP A 18 1.27 2.39 -9.16
C ASP A 18 0.83 1.22 -8.26
N PHE A 19 1.02 1.38 -6.96
CA PHE A 19 0.82 0.33 -5.96
C PHE A 19 -0.58 0.35 -5.35
N GLU A 20 -1.11 -0.85 -5.12
CA GLU A 20 -2.28 -1.10 -4.27
C GLU A 20 -1.82 -1.71 -2.96
N VAL A 21 -2.30 -1.14 -1.84
CA VAL A 21 -2.02 -1.64 -0.49
C VAL A 21 -3.23 -2.38 0.04
N ASP A 22 -2.99 -3.56 0.59
CA ASP A 22 -4.00 -4.38 1.25
C ASP A 22 -3.43 -5.03 2.52
N THR A 23 -4.31 -5.47 3.42
CA THR A 23 -3.93 -6.27 4.59
C THR A 23 -4.61 -7.64 4.61
N VAL A 24 -3.81 -8.68 4.85
CA VAL A 24 -4.32 -10.03 5.11
C VAL A 24 -4.28 -10.28 6.61
N ILE A 25 -5.45 -10.48 7.22
CA ILE A 25 -5.57 -10.68 8.67
C ILE A 25 -5.37 -12.15 9.02
N GLY A 26 -4.47 -12.42 9.96
CA GLY A 26 -4.26 -13.77 10.49
C GLY A 26 -5.49 -14.30 11.23
N LYS A 27 -5.62 -15.63 11.31
CA LYS A 27 -6.70 -16.30 12.04
C LYS A 27 -6.79 -15.76 13.48
N ASN A 28 -8.02 -15.56 13.97
CA ASN A 28 -8.31 -15.00 15.29
C ASN A 28 -7.68 -13.60 15.50
N HIS A 29 -7.51 -12.81 14.44
CA HIS A 29 -6.89 -11.49 14.46
C HIS A 29 -5.45 -11.47 15.00
N LYS A 30 -4.75 -12.61 14.94
CA LYS A 30 -3.35 -12.72 15.38
C LYS A 30 -2.41 -12.42 14.20
N GLY A 31 -1.79 -11.24 14.23
CA GLY A 31 -0.93 -10.78 13.16
C GLY A 31 -1.70 -10.34 11.91
N ALA A 32 -0.98 -9.64 11.04
CA ALA A 32 -1.43 -9.35 9.68
C ALA A 32 -0.22 -9.34 8.72
N LEU A 33 -0.51 -9.48 7.42
CA LEU A 33 0.43 -9.17 6.36
C LEU A 33 0.01 -7.88 5.70
N VAL A 34 0.92 -6.94 5.55
CA VAL A 34 0.76 -5.78 4.67
C VAL A 34 1.32 -6.17 3.31
N THR A 35 0.55 -5.95 2.26
CA THR A 35 0.94 -6.22 0.87
C THR A 35 0.89 -4.93 0.07
N LEU A 36 1.90 -4.69 -0.77
CA LEU A 36 1.91 -3.64 -1.78
C LEU A 36 2.13 -4.28 -3.14
N VAL A 37 1.14 -4.18 -4.02
CA VAL A 37 1.15 -4.83 -5.34
C VAL A 37 1.12 -3.78 -6.43
N ASP A 38 2.14 -3.77 -7.29
CA ASP A 38 2.15 -2.95 -8.49
C ASP A 38 1.04 -3.39 -9.46
N ARG A 39 0.18 -2.45 -9.87
CA ARG A 39 -1.03 -2.76 -10.64
C ARG A 39 -0.71 -3.29 -12.05
N ASN A 40 0.41 -2.92 -12.64
CA ASN A 40 0.87 -3.37 -13.96
C ASN A 40 1.61 -4.71 -13.90
N SER A 41 2.80 -4.72 -13.30
CA SER A 41 3.74 -5.85 -13.31
C SER A 41 3.42 -6.95 -12.31
N LYS A 42 2.56 -6.69 -11.31
CA LYS A 42 2.33 -7.55 -10.15
C LYS A 42 3.54 -7.75 -9.24
N PHE A 43 4.58 -6.93 -9.41
CA PHE A 43 5.66 -6.85 -8.43
C PHE A 43 5.06 -6.58 -7.04
N THR A 44 5.45 -7.41 -6.08
CA THR A 44 4.78 -7.49 -4.78
C THR A 44 5.78 -7.37 -3.65
N LEU A 45 5.51 -6.44 -2.74
CA LEU A 45 6.23 -6.28 -1.47
C LEU A 45 5.32 -6.73 -0.34
N ILE A 46 5.87 -7.50 0.61
CA ILE A 46 5.08 -8.06 1.73
C ILE A 46 5.86 -7.91 3.03
N ARG A 47 5.16 -7.50 4.09
CA ARG A 47 5.70 -7.43 5.46
C ARG A 47 4.69 -7.98 6.44
N LYS A 48 5.13 -8.86 7.34
CA LYS A 48 4.34 -9.26 8.51
C LYS A 48 4.36 -8.16 9.56
N VAL A 49 3.20 -7.89 10.14
CA VAL A 49 2.99 -6.98 11.28
C VAL A 49 2.25 -7.72 12.39
N ASP A 50 2.40 -7.26 13.63
CA ASP A 50 1.80 -7.92 14.81
C ASP A 50 0.28 -7.73 14.87
N SER A 51 -0.24 -6.68 14.24
CA SER A 51 -1.67 -6.37 14.17
C SER A 51 -1.98 -5.43 13.01
N LYS A 52 -3.27 -5.23 12.73
CA LYS A 52 -3.77 -4.27 11.73
C LYS A 52 -3.86 -2.82 12.22
N HIS A 53 -3.19 -2.48 13.32
CA HIS A 53 -3.20 -1.10 13.82
C HIS A 53 -2.49 -0.17 12.82
N ALA A 54 -3.08 1.00 12.58
CA ALA A 54 -2.64 1.94 11.55
C ALA A 54 -1.17 2.35 11.70
N THR A 55 -0.67 2.49 12.93
CA THR A 55 0.74 2.81 13.22
C THR A 55 1.70 1.73 12.68
N GLY A 56 1.42 0.46 12.98
CA GLY A 56 2.24 -0.66 12.53
C GLY A 56 2.19 -0.86 11.02
N VAL A 57 1.00 -0.72 10.44
CA VAL A 57 0.78 -0.82 8.99
C VAL A 57 1.52 0.31 8.25
N THR A 58 1.40 1.55 8.73
CA THR A 58 2.07 2.74 8.14
C THR A 58 3.59 2.59 8.15
N LYS A 59 4.16 2.18 9.29
CA LYS A 59 5.60 1.92 9.40
C LYS A 59 6.05 0.83 8.41
N ALA A 60 5.30 -0.25 8.30
CA ALA A 60 5.61 -1.33 7.36
C ALA A 60 5.57 -0.85 5.89
N ILE A 61 4.59 -0.03 5.52
CA ILE A 61 4.49 0.56 4.17
C ILE A 61 5.72 1.41 3.86
N ILE A 62 6.11 2.32 4.76
CA ILE A 62 7.27 3.20 4.57
C ILE A 62 8.56 2.36 4.42
N GLU A 63 8.76 1.37 5.30
CA GLU A 63 9.93 0.48 5.23
C GLU A 63 10.00 -0.30 3.92
N LEU A 64 8.87 -0.81 3.44
CA LEU A 64 8.80 -1.56 2.18
C LEU A 64 9.07 -0.70 0.95
N LEU A 65 8.57 0.55 0.94
CA LEU A 65 8.70 1.44 -0.22
C LEU A 65 10.04 2.17 -0.27
N ARG A 66 10.70 2.41 0.86
CA ARG A 66 11.97 3.17 0.94
C ARG A 66 13.03 2.72 -0.08
N PRO A 67 13.29 1.42 -0.31
CA PRO A 67 14.28 0.97 -1.31
C PRO A 67 13.92 1.29 -2.76
N ILE A 68 12.63 1.47 -3.06
CA ILE A 68 12.11 1.70 -4.41
C ILE A 68 11.43 3.06 -4.58
N LYS A 69 11.60 3.98 -3.62
CA LYS A 69 10.85 5.25 -3.54
C LYS A 69 10.87 6.03 -4.85
N SER A 70 12.01 6.09 -5.54
CA SER A 70 12.16 6.79 -6.82
C SER A 70 11.31 6.24 -7.96
N LEU A 71 10.83 5.01 -7.82
CA LEU A 71 10.00 4.31 -8.80
C LEU A 71 8.50 4.39 -8.45
N VAL A 72 8.14 4.88 -7.27
CA VAL A 72 6.74 4.93 -6.81
C VAL A 72 6.08 6.20 -7.36
N HIS A 73 4.93 6.02 -8.01
CA HIS A 73 4.10 7.10 -8.53
C HIS A 73 2.82 7.31 -7.74
N THR A 74 2.09 6.23 -7.44
CA THR A 74 0.86 6.29 -6.66
C THR A 74 0.77 5.12 -5.71
N ILE A 75 0.11 5.35 -4.58
CA ILE A 75 -0.24 4.34 -3.60
C ILE A 75 -1.74 4.49 -3.38
N THR A 76 -2.47 3.40 -3.49
CA THR A 76 -3.92 3.37 -3.32
C THR A 76 -4.29 2.31 -2.29
N SER A 77 -5.20 2.65 -1.39
CA SER A 77 -5.83 1.73 -0.45
C SER A 77 -7.35 1.92 -0.50
N ASP A 78 -8.09 1.05 0.16
CA ASP A 78 -9.47 1.36 0.51
C ASP A 78 -9.51 2.37 1.67
N ASN A 79 -10.71 2.68 2.17
CA ASN A 79 -10.91 3.55 3.32
C ASN A 79 -10.83 2.78 4.66
N GLY A 80 -10.12 1.65 4.69
CA GLY A 80 -9.85 0.87 5.90
C GLY A 80 -9.17 1.70 6.98
N LYS A 81 -9.48 1.39 8.24
CA LYS A 81 -8.95 2.13 9.40
C LYS A 81 -7.44 1.93 9.57
N GLU A 82 -6.94 0.80 9.12
CA GLU A 82 -5.52 0.46 9.03
C GLU A 82 -4.71 1.43 8.13
N PHE A 83 -5.38 2.16 7.23
CA PHE A 83 -4.77 3.11 6.30
C PHE A 83 -5.10 4.58 6.65
N SER A 84 -5.57 4.85 7.87
CA SER A 84 -5.96 6.19 8.30
C SER A 84 -4.81 7.21 8.26
N PHE A 85 -3.56 6.75 8.33
CA PHE A 85 -2.35 7.60 8.30
C PHE A 85 -1.68 7.65 6.91
N HIS A 86 -2.46 7.47 5.83
CA HIS A 86 -1.97 7.57 4.46
C HIS A 86 -1.28 8.91 4.15
N GLU A 87 -1.64 10.01 4.83
CA GLU A 87 -0.94 11.29 4.70
C GLU A 87 0.50 11.26 5.22
N GLU A 88 0.80 10.43 6.22
CA GLU A 88 2.16 10.23 6.71
C GLU A 88 3.00 9.48 5.67
N VAL A 89 2.43 8.43 5.07
CA VAL A 89 3.07 7.69 3.96
C VAL A 89 3.39 8.62 2.79
N ALA A 90 2.50 9.55 2.46
CA ALA A 90 2.69 10.48 1.34
C ALA A 90 3.78 11.53 1.56
N LYS A 91 4.23 11.75 2.81
CA LYS A 91 5.30 12.70 3.15
C LYS A 91 6.70 12.09 3.07
N GLU A 92 6.79 10.76 3.14
CA GLU A 92 8.05 9.99 3.19
C GLU A 92 8.66 9.68 1.83
#